data_AF-A0A9E9DAI2-F1
#
_entry.id   AF-A0A9E9DAI2-F1
#
_cell.length_a   1.000
_cell.length_b   1.000
_cell.length_c   1.000
_cell.angle_alpha   90.00
_cell.angle_beta   90.00
_cell.angle_gamma   90.00
#
_symmetry.space_group_name_H-M   'P 1'
#
loop_
_entity.id
_entity.type
_entity.pdbx_description
1 polymer ?
#
loop_
_entity_poly.entity_id
_entity_poly.type
_entity_poly.pdbx_seq_one_letter_code
_entity_poly.pdbx_strand_id
1 'polypeptide(L)'
;MNDERAPRWQKWLLMPEVRAWEAVALSLNIEPERINTDRYAWMGAAHPFDEGEEFNDRLAVLLANFTNRAFFPTPCVISMQAPYKCGVRLCEFVQFAISHANWHLPAKLIDSNPISKQTAASAEIPLPTEVSHAALDTVASMALGAQACPDKFTLYWLNGKVDEDAVFAAEALAVLERMRGQQPKALHETTTAASAAGALVNAWLVNRDLPSYMRGRAIDDFAALKVEPLNCNLSEASEILEGSIEVYRDDVVKLLERERMTVPSFLQCVAPAEAGQPSAEVAELVTKTRTDETSQQSGSRIHRTRSRRHALGHVIDKAKQDASEPDNYLSVWPELVRLAESTPPPAPLIGYVDGEGVKYRTSGPNPDAEVKAFTKDALRKQMDPNAR
;
A
#
# COMPACT_ATOMS: atom_id res chain seq x y z
N MET A 1 37.11 -24.23 5.29
CA MET A 1 35.70 -23.78 5.32
C MET A 1 34.84 -25.01 5.08
N ASN A 2 33.80 -25.23 5.87
CA ASN A 2 32.90 -26.37 5.67
C ASN A 2 32.06 -26.10 4.41
N ASP A 3 32.40 -26.76 3.31
CA ASP A 3 31.63 -26.74 2.06
C ASP A 3 30.17 -27.18 2.25
N GLU A 4 29.86 -27.82 3.38
CA GLU A 4 28.50 -28.15 3.78
C GLU A 4 27.57 -26.93 3.81
N ARG A 5 28.07 -25.73 4.11
CA ARG A 5 27.22 -24.52 4.14
C ARG A 5 27.18 -23.79 2.81
N ALA A 6 27.85 -24.26 1.76
CA ALA A 6 27.94 -23.54 0.50
C ALA A 6 26.56 -23.38 -0.18
N PRO A 7 26.26 -22.22 -0.80
CA PRO A 7 25.01 -22.01 -1.50
C PRO A 7 24.90 -22.88 -2.75
N ARG A 8 23.69 -23.33 -3.05
CA ARG A 8 23.31 -23.87 -4.36
C ARG A 8 23.16 -22.72 -5.35
N TRP A 9 24.29 -22.19 -5.82
CA TRP A 9 24.33 -20.99 -6.66
C TRP A 9 23.37 -21.04 -7.84
N GLN A 10 23.14 -22.19 -8.47
CA GLN A 10 22.17 -22.35 -9.57
C GLN A 10 20.75 -21.90 -9.19
N LYS A 11 20.33 -22.09 -7.94
CA LYS A 11 19.03 -21.63 -7.43
C LYS A 11 19.01 -20.10 -7.31
N TRP A 12 20.01 -19.56 -6.60
CA TRP A 12 20.04 -18.15 -6.24
C TRP A 12 20.32 -17.22 -7.43
N LEU A 13 21.00 -17.71 -8.47
CA LEU A 13 21.17 -17.00 -9.73
C LEU A 13 19.86 -16.80 -10.51
N LEU A 14 18.84 -17.63 -10.26
CA LEU A 14 17.51 -17.51 -10.87
C LEU A 14 16.55 -16.66 -10.04
N MET A 15 16.98 -16.19 -8.87
CA MET A 15 16.19 -15.36 -7.94
C MET A 15 16.78 -13.95 -7.90
N PRO A 16 16.35 -13.03 -8.79
CA PRO A 16 16.90 -11.68 -8.85
C PRO A 16 16.57 -10.85 -7.61
N GLU A 17 15.52 -11.23 -6.89
CA GLU A 17 15.10 -10.64 -5.63
C GLU A 17 15.18 -11.70 -4.52
N VAL A 18 15.84 -11.32 -3.42
CA VAL A 18 16.02 -12.14 -2.22
C VAL A 18 15.70 -11.30 -0.99
N ARG A 19 15.51 -11.90 0.17
CA ARG A 19 15.36 -11.13 1.41
C ARG A 19 16.70 -10.55 1.85
N ALA A 20 16.70 -9.44 2.58
CA ALA A 20 17.91 -8.79 3.06
C ALA A 20 18.85 -9.75 3.81
N TRP A 21 18.29 -10.60 4.69
CA TRP A 21 19.09 -11.61 5.40
C TRP A 21 19.64 -12.71 4.47
N GLU A 22 18.90 -13.08 3.41
CA GLU A 22 19.35 -14.07 2.42
C GLU A 22 20.52 -13.51 1.60
N ALA A 23 20.47 -12.22 1.22
CA ALA A 23 21.57 -11.54 0.53
C ALA A 23 22.84 -11.53 1.39
N VAL A 24 22.72 -11.24 2.68
CA VAL A 24 23.84 -11.27 3.63
C VAL A 24 24.41 -12.69 3.77
N ALA A 25 23.55 -13.71 3.85
CA ALA A 25 23.98 -15.11 3.88
C ALA A 25 24.83 -15.48 2.65
N LEU A 26 24.34 -15.13 1.47
CA LEU A 26 25.03 -15.37 0.20
C LEU A 26 26.36 -14.61 0.15
N SER A 27 26.43 -13.41 0.73
CA SER A 27 27.67 -12.62 0.83
C SER A 27 28.77 -13.28 1.67
N LEU A 28 28.39 -14.22 2.55
CA LEU A 28 29.30 -15.00 3.39
C LEU A 28 29.50 -16.44 2.88
N ASN A 29 29.03 -16.73 1.66
CA ASN A 29 29.03 -18.08 1.09
C ASN A 29 28.27 -19.10 1.98
N ILE A 30 27.15 -18.68 2.56
CA ILE A 30 26.24 -19.51 3.37
C ILE A 30 24.91 -19.69 2.61
N GLU A 31 24.48 -20.94 2.42
CA GLU A 31 23.15 -21.26 1.91
C GLU A 31 22.11 -20.69 2.90
N PRO A 32 21.18 -19.83 2.46
CA PRO A 32 20.21 -19.21 3.36
C PRO A 32 19.37 -20.21 4.18
N GLU A 33 19.05 -21.38 3.61
CA GLU A 33 18.34 -22.46 4.34
C GLU A 33 19.19 -23.13 5.44
N ARG A 34 20.50 -22.86 5.48
CA ARG A 34 21.45 -23.38 6.47
C ARG A 34 21.94 -22.28 7.43
N ILE A 35 21.22 -21.17 7.53
CA ILE A 35 21.46 -20.20 8.59
C ILE A 35 20.96 -20.77 9.92
N ASN A 36 21.80 -20.62 10.94
CA ASN A 36 21.44 -20.89 12.31
C ASN A 36 20.42 -19.85 12.77
N THR A 37 19.21 -20.30 13.07
CA THR A 37 18.18 -19.46 13.69
C THR A 37 18.14 -19.73 15.18
N ASP A 38 18.03 -18.67 15.97
CA ASP A 38 17.80 -18.81 17.41
C ASP A 38 16.47 -19.53 17.65
N ARG A 39 16.53 -20.65 18.36
CA ARG A 39 15.37 -21.42 18.82
C ARG A 39 14.39 -20.58 19.65
N TYR A 40 14.85 -19.46 20.19
CA TYR A 40 14.09 -18.52 21.00
C TYR A 40 13.66 -17.25 20.27
N ALA A 41 13.95 -17.13 18.96
CA ALA A 41 13.60 -15.97 18.16
C ALA A 41 12.12 -15.56 18.23
N TRP A 42 11.22 -16.54 18.44
CA TRP A 42 9.79 -16.31 18.60
C TRP A 42 9.42 -15.51 19.86
N MET A 43 10.33 -15.35 20.84
CA MET A 43 10.13 -14.57 22.06
C MET A 43 10.52 -13.08 21.93
N GLY A 44 10.70 -12.58 20.70
CA GLY A 44 10.93 -11.14 20.46
C GLY A 44 12.40 -10.72 20.42
N ALA A 45 13.29 -11.61 19.99
CA ALA A 45 14.65 -11.21 19.63
C ALA A 45 14.60 -10.19 18.46
N ALA A 46 15.50 -9.20 18.48
CA ALA A 46 15.56 -8.15 17.46
C ALA A 46 15.73 -8.73 16.03
N HIS A 47 16.44 -9.85 15.90
CA HIS A 47 16.46 -10.68 14.71
C HIS A 47 16.55 -12.17 15.09
N PRO A 48 16.07 -13.08 14.22
CA PRO A 48 15.94 -14.50 14.54
C PRO A 48 17.22 -15.33 14.31
N PHE A 49 18.37 -14.71 14.04
CA PHE A 49 19.59 -15.38 13.59
C PHE A 49 20.62 -15.50 14.71
N ASP A 50 21.16 -16.71 14.88
CA ASP A 50 22.27 -17.06 15.79
C ASP A 50 23.53 -17.34 14.97
N GLU A 51 23.93 -16.34 14.19
CA GLU A 51 25.15 -16.36 13.38
C GLU A 51 26.26 -15.51 14.02
N GLY A 52 27.47 -15.65 13.49
CA GLY A 52 28.63 -14.87 13.94
C GLY A 52 28.46 -13.36 13.74
N GLU A 53 29.32 -12.60 14.43
CA GLU A 53 29.36 -11.13 14.41
C GLU A 53 29.35 -10.55 12.98
N GLU A 54 30.13 -11.13 12.07
CA GLU A 54 30.20 -10.65 10.67
C GLU A 54 28.84 -10.70 9.95
N PHE A 55 28.01 -11.71 10.20
CA PHE A 55 26.66 -11.77 9.62
C PHE A 55 25.78 -10.66 10.18
N ASN A 56 25.80 -10.48 11.50
CA ASN A 56 24.98 -9.49 12.18
C ASN A 56 25.38 -8.06 11.79
N ASP A 57 26.68 -7.78 11.66
CA ASP A 57 27.20 -6.49 11.22
C ASP A 57 26.79 -6.16 9.78
N ARG A 58 26.97 -7.12 8.84
CA ARG A 58 26.54 -6.93 7.45
C ARG A 58 25.04 -6.70 7.35
N LEU A 59 24.24 -7.44 8.13
CA LEU A 59 22.80 -7.25 8.17
C LEU A 59 22.42 -5.88 8.74
N ALA A 60 23.03 -5.45 9.85
CA ALA A 60 22.78 -4.15 10.45
C ALA A 60 23.14 -3.00 9.47
N VAL A 61 24.30 -3.07 8.82
CA VAL A 61 24.74 -2.09 7.83
C VAL A 61 23.80 -2.05 6.62
N LEU A 62 23.36 -3.21 6.11
CA LEU A 62 22.40 -3.28 5.02
C LEU A 62 21.06 -2.64 5.42
N LEU A 63 20.54 -2.97 6.59
CA LEU A 63 19.26 -2.44 7.07
C LEU A 63 19.30 -0.94 7.32
N ALA A 64 20.42 -0.41 7.83
CA ALA A 64 20.62 1.03 8.03
C ALA A 64 20.64 1.82 6.72
N ASN A 65 21.00 1.20 5.60
CA ASN A 65 21.10 1.83 4.29
C ASN A 65 19.96 1.48 3.35
N PHE A 66 19.01 0.66 3.78
CA PHE A 66 17.98 0.07 2.92
C PHE A 66 17.01 1.10 2.29
N THR A 67 16.84 2.24 2.95
CA THR A 67 16.01 3.35 2.46
C THR A 67 16.78 4.31 1.55
N ASN A 68 18.11 4.18 1.45
CA ASN A 68 18.92 5.07 0.64
C ASN A 68 18.79 4.72 -0.85
N ARG A 69 18.05 5.55 -1.58
CA ARG A 69 17.76 5.37 -3.02
C ARG A 69 18.97 5.55 -3.93
N ALA A 70 20.06 6.15 -3.45
CA ALA A 70 21.32 6.17 -4.19
C ALA A 70 21.96 4.77 -4.24
N PHE A 71 21.71 3.93 -3.23
CA PHE A 71 22.24 2.56 -3.15
C PHE A 71 21.23 1.51 -3.63
N PHE A 72 19.95 1.71 -3.32
CA PHE A 72 18.85 0.80 -3.64
C PHE A 72 17.74 1.55 -4.42
N PRO A 73 17.98 1.82 -5.73
CA PRO A 73 17.05 2.60 -6.55
C PRO A 73 15.72 1.85 -6.77
N THR A 74 15.71 0.52 -6.78
CA THR A 74 14.45 -0.22 -6.94
C THR A 74 13.61 -0.12 -5.66
N PRO A 75 12.32 0.26 -5.76
CA PRO A 75 11.38 0.18 -4.64
C PRO A 75 11.27 -1.28 -4.15
N CYS A 76 11.68 -1.51 -2.91
CA CYS A 76 11.67 -2.82 -2.29
C CYS A 76 10.42 -2.97 -1.42
N VAL A 77 9.91 -4.20 -1.25
CA VAL A 77 8.82 -4.47 -0.29
C VAL A 77 9.37 -4.28 1.12
N ILE A 78 8.97 -3.18 1.77
CA ILE A 78 9.38 -2.86 3.14
C ILE A 78 8.41 -3.53 4.12
N SER A 79 8.96 -4.44 4.91
CA SER A 79 8.29 -5.07 6.06
C SER A 79 8.73 -4.37 7.34
N MET A 80 7.89 -3.46 7.85
CA MET A 80 8.20 -2.71 9.08
C MET A 80 8.35 -3.61 10.31
N GLN A 81 7.57 -4.69 10.41
CA GLN A 81 7.62 -5.63 11.54
C GLN A 81 8.84 -6.56 11.51
N ALA A 82 9.48 -6.70 10.35
CA ALA A 82 10.59 -7.63 10.16
C ALA A 82 11.49 -7.09 9.05
N PRO A 83 12.31 -6.06 9.32
CA PRO A 83 13.10 -5.36 8.31
C PRO A 83 14.08 -6.29 7.60
N TYR A 84 14.58 -7.32 8.28
CA TYR A 84 15.41 -8.36 7.66
C TYR A 84 14.67 -9.15 6.56
N LYS A 85 13.33 -9.20 6.56
CA LYS A 85 12.52 -9.85 5.51
C LYS A 85 12.24 -8.96 4.30
N CYS A 86 12.69 -7.70 4.29
CA CYS A 86 12.53 -6.84 3.13
C CYS A 86 13.21 -7.46 1.91
N GLY A 87 12.55 -7.41 0.75
CA GLY A 87 13.12 -7.91 -0.51
C GLY A 87 14.15 -6.94 -1.06
N VAL A 88 15.29 -7.42 -1.54
CA VAL A 88 16.37 -6.63 -2.15
C VAL A 88 16.77 -7.28 -3.46
N ARG A 89 17.06 -6.47 -4.48
CA ARG A 89 17.62 -6.98 -5.73
C ARG A 89 19.08 -7.37 -5.52
N LEU A 90 19.42 -8.60 -5.90
CA LEU A 90 20.74 -9.15 -5.65
C LEU A 90 21.85 -8.33 -6.33
N CYS A 91 21.59 -7.80 -7.53
CA CYS A 91 22.55 -6.94 -8.24
C CYS A 91 22.82 -5.61 -7.53
N GLU A 92 21.79 -4.98 -6.95
CA GLU A 92 21.93 -3.73 -6.19
C GLU A 92 22.68 -3.98 -4.88
N PHE A 93 22.35 -5.07 -4.18
CA PHE A 93 23.07 -5.51 -3.00
C PHE A 93 24.56 -5.74 -3.28
N VAL A 94 24.90 -6.45 -4.36
CA VAL A 94 26.30 -6.72 -4.75
C VAL A 94 27.03 -5.42 -5.05
N GLN A 95 26.40 -4.50 -5.77
CA GLN A 95 26.99 -3.19 -6.06
C GLN A 95 27.21 -2.37 -4.79
N PHE A 96 26.23 -2.30 -3.89
CA PHE A 96 26.38 -1.65 -2.59
C PHE A 96 27.52 -2.26 -1.77
N ALA A 97 27.54 -3.59 -1.66
CA ALA A 97 28.52 -4.33 -0.89
C ALA A 97 29.95 -4.10 -1.39
N ILE A 98 30.16 -4.06 -2.71
CA ILE A 98 31.49 -3.82 -3.30
C ILE A 98 31.86 -2.33 -3.23
N SER A 99 31.00 -1.44 -3.72
CA SER A 99 31.36 -0.04 -3.95
C SER A 99 31.32 0.83 -2.69
N HIS A 100 30.48 0.50 -1.70
CA HIS A 100 30.26 1.34 -0.54
C HIS A 100 30.67 0.65 0.76
N ALA A 101 30.32 -0.62 0.92
CA ALA A 101 30.62 -1.36 2.15
C ALA A 101 31.99 -2.05 2.13
N ASN A 102 32.63 -2.14 0.95
CA ASN A 102 33.93 -2.78 0.72
C ASN A 102 34.00 -4.22 1.27
N TRP A 103 32.92 -4.98 1.12
CA TRP A 103 32.85 -6.37 1.58
C TRP A 103 33.53 -7.32 0.60
N HIS A 104 34.21 -8.32 1.15
CA HIS A 104 34.70 -9.44 0.36
C HIS A 104 33.52 -10.39 0.04
N LEU A 105 33.21 -10.55 -1.25
CA LEU A 105 32.10 -11.37 -1.74
C LEU A 105 32.60 -12.62 -2.48
N PRO A 106 31.83 -13.73 -2.48
CA PRO A 106 32.15 -14.91 -3.28
C PRO A 106 32.13 -14.60 -4.78
N ALA A 107 33.11 -15.10 -5.54
CA ALA A 107 33.22 -14.84 -6.99
C ALA A 107 31.93 -15.16 -7.76
N LYS A 108 31.24 -16.26 -7.39
CA LYS A 108 29.96 -16.66 -7.99
C LYS A 108 28.86 -15.61 -7.82
N LEU A 109 28.85 -14.88 -6.71
CA LEU A 109 27.90 -13.80 -6.46
C LEU A 109 28.28 -12.54 -7.27
N ILE A 110 29.56 -12.25 -7.44
CA ILE A 110 30.05 -11.14 -8.27
C ILE A 110 29.73 -11.37 -9.76
N ASP A 111 30.01 -12.57 -10.27
CA ASP A 111 29.79 -12.98 -11.66
C ASP A 111 28.29 -12.97 -12.06
N SER A 112 27.41 -13.03 -11.06
CA SER A 112 25.97 -12.99 -11.25
C SER A 112 25.46 -11.61 -11.66
N ASN A 113 26.24 -10.55 -11.41
CA ASN A 113 25.79 -9.19 -11.63
C ASN A 113 25.71 -8.89 -13.14
N PRO A 114 24.50 -8.76 -13.73
CA PRO A 114 24.35 -8.54 -15.17
C PRO A 114 24.99 -7.24 -15.64
N ILE A 115 25.11 -6.24 -14.74
CA ILE A 115 25.73 -4.94 -15.03
C ILE A 115 27.20 -5.13 -15.44
N SER A 116 27.90 -6.08 -14.82
CA SER A 116 29.31 -6.34 -15.12
C SER A 116 29.51 -6.89 -16.55
N LYS A 117 28.52 -7.65 -17.06
CA LYS A 117 28.56 -8.19 -18.43
C LYS A 117 28.23 -7.15 -19.49
N GLN A 118 27.43 -6.14 -19.14
CA GLN A 118 27.01 -5.10 -20.08
C GLN A 118 28.12 -4.04 -20.30
N THR A 119 28.89 -3.73 -19.26
CA THR A 119 30.04 -2.82 -19.38
C THR A 119 31.18 -3.41 -20.21
N ALA A 120 31.40 -4.74 -20.15
CA ALA A 120 32.42 -5.40 -20.96
C ALA A 120 32.06 -5.46 -22.46
N ALA A 121 30.77 -5.52 -22.82
CA ALA A 121 30.33 -5.59 -24.21
C ALA A 121 30.27 -4.22 -24.91
N SER A 122 30.12 -3.12 -24.16
CA SER A 122 30.13 -1.75 -24.73
C SER A 122 31.52 -1.15 -24.93
N ALA A 123 32.59 -1.83 -24.49
CA ALA A 123 33.96 -1.34 -24.65
C ALA A 123 34.60 -1.64 -26.02
N GLU A 124 33.87 -2.30 -26.94
CA GLU A 124 34.39 -2.73 -28.24
C GLU A 124 33.69 -2.07 -29.44
N ILE A 125 33.13 -0.87 -29.25
CA ILE A 125 32.71 -0.02 -30.39
C ILE A 125 33.95 0.75 -30.88
N PRO A 126 34.38 0.58 -32.16
CA PRO A 126 35.51 1.33 -32.69
C PRO A 126 35.23 2.82 -32.66
N LEU A 127 36.15 3.59 -32.06
CA LEU A 127 36.15 5.05 -32.07
C LEU A 127 35.89 5.59 -33.50
N PRO A 128 34.84 6.40 -33.73
CA PRO A 128 34.85 7.33 -34.84
C PRO A 128 35.82 8.47 -34.50
N THR A 129 36.67 8.75 -35.48
CA THR A 129 37.69 9.79 -35.47
C THR A 129 37.12 11.16 -35.09
N GLU A 130 37.93 11.90 -34.33
CA GLU A 130 37.74 13.25 -33.82
C GLU A 130 36.98 14.22 -34.74
N VAL A 131 35.95 14.87 -34.19
CA VAL A 131 35.60 16.23 -34.59
C VAL A 131 35.42 17.06 -33.32
N SER A 132 36.35 18.00 -33.13
CA SER A 132 36.31 19.01 -32.09
C SER A 132 35.08 19.90 -32.24
N HIS A 133 34.28 20.06 -31.18
CA HIS A 133 33.49 21.28 -30.99
C HIS A 133 33.47 21.67 -29.51
N ALA A 134 33.96 22.87 -29.26
CA ALA A 134 33.86 23.59 -28.02
C ALA A 134 32.46 24.20 -27.84
N ALA A 135 32.06 24.32 -26.57
CA ALA A 135 31.12 25.29 -25.99
C ALA A 135 29.73 25.48 -26.62
N LEU A 136 28.67 25.04 -25.92
CA LEU A 136 27.59 25.88 -25.38
C LEU A 136 26.43 25.03 -24.80
N ASP A 137 25.73 25.65 -23.84
CA ASP A 137 24.36 25.42 -23.38
C ASP A 137 24.03 24.41 -22.27
N THR A 138 24.35 24.85 -21.06
CA THR A 138 23.48 24.76 -19.88
C THR A 138 22.21 25.60 -20.08
N VAL A 139 21.11 25.02 -20.58
CA VAL A 139 19.70 25.19 -20.13
C VAL A 139 18.85 24.17 -20.93
N ALA A 140 18.74 22.94 -20.46
CA ALA A 140 17.85 21.94 -21.05
C ALA A 140 17.13 21.15 -19.96
N SER A 141 16.27 21.83 -19.20
CA SER A 141 15.35 21.19 -18.27
C SER A 141 14.09 22.04 -18.04
N MET A 142 13.42 22.51 -19.10
CA MET A 142 12.08 23.12 -18.99
C MET A 142 11.12 22.75 -20.12
N ALA A 143 11.40 21.69 -20.89
CA ALA A 143 10.47 21.15 -21.88
C ALA A 143 10.22 19.65 -21.63
N LEU A 144 9.87 19.30 -20.38
CA LEU A 144 9.14 18.07 -20.15
C LEU A 144 7.75 18.30 -20.73
N GLY A 145 7.51 17.70 -21.91
CA GLY A 145 6.23 17.77 -22.60
C GLY A 145 5.09 17.48 -21.64
N ALA A 146 3.96 18.17 -21.84
CA ALA A 146 2.74 18.05 -21.05
C ALA A 146 2.37 16.58 -20.87
N GLN A 147 2.90 15.97 -19.80
CA GLN A 147 2.69 14.58 -19.50
C GLN A 147 1.27 14.49 -18.97
N ALA A 148 0.43 13.72 -19.66
CA ALA A 148 -0.96 13.53 -19.26
C ALA A 148 -1.01 13.15 -17.78
N CYS A 149 -1.86 13.86 -17.02
CA CYS A 149 -2.05 13.58 -15.61
C CYS A 149 -2.47 12.12 -15.44
N PRO A 150 -1.77 11.32 -14.61
CA PRO A 150 -2.20 9.96 -14.35
C PRO A 150 -3.55 9.98 -13.61
N ASP A 151 -4.41 8.98 -13.84
CA ASP A 151 -5.69 8.85 -13.13
C ASP A 151 -5.52 8.68 -11.61
N LYS A 152 -4.31 8.28 -11.20
CA LYS A 152 -3.92 8.04 -9.81
C LYS A 152 -2.52 8.58 -9.57
N PHE A 153 -2.34 9.30 -8.46
CA PHE A 153 -1.05 9.88 -8.08
C PHE A 153 -0.87 9.85 -6.56
N THR A 154 0.37 10.05 -6.11
CA THR A 154 0.68 10.10 -4.68
C THR A 154 0.33 11.46 -4.08
N LEU A 155 0.05 11.50 -2.78
CA LEU A 155 -0.20 12.75 -2.05
C LEU A 155 1.02 13.68 -2.13
N TYR A 156 2.23 13.11 -2.08
CA TYR A 156 3.48 13.85 -2.29
C TYR A 156 3.51 14.56 -3.64
N TRP A 157 3.11 13.87 -4.72
CA TRP A 157 3.05 14.46 -6.05
C TRP A 157 2.02 15.59 -6.12
N LEU A 158 0.85 15.40 -5.50
CA LEU A 158 -0.19 16.44 -5.46
C LEU A 158 0.33 17.69 -4.73
N ASN A 159 0.91 17.52 -3.54
CA ASN A 159 1.48 18.62 -2.75
C ASN A 159 2.53 19.40 -3.56
N GLY A 160 3.45 18.70 -4.23
CA GLY A 160 4.44 19.35 -5.09
C GLY A 160 3.82 20.16 -6.23
N LYS A 161 2.75 19.65 -6.87
CA LYS A 161 2.08 20.33 -7.98
C LYS A 161 1.23 21.52 -7.56
N VAL A 162 0.56 21.45 -6.42
CA VAL A 162 -0.25 22.58 -5.91
C VAL A 162 0.62 23.74 -5.41
N ASP A 163 1.81 23.45 -4.87
CA ASP A 163 2.75 24.48 -4.43
C ASP A 163 3.39 25.23 -5.62
N GLU A 164 3.46 24.60 -6.79
CA GLU A 164 3.90 25.24 -8.04
C GLU A 164 2.85 26.20 -8.64
N ASP A 165 1.57 26.07 -8.27
CA ASP A 165 0.45 26.87 -8.83
C ASP A 165 0.01 28.00 -7.88
N ALA A 166 0.50 29.21 -8.16
CA ALA A 166 0.18 30.39 -7.35
C ALA A 166 -1.32 30.74 -7.33
N VAL A 167 -2.08 30.40 -8.38
CA VAL A 167 -3.53 30.65 -8.43
C VAL A 167 -4.23 29.71 -7.45
N PHE A 168 -3.82 28.44 -7.44
CA PHE A 168 -4.33 27.44 -6.51
C PHE A 168 -4.13 27.87 -5.05
N ALA A 169 -2.94 28.34 -4.69
CA ALA A 169 -2.64 28.79 -3.33
C ALA A 169 -3.56 29.94 -2.85
N ALA A 170 -3.86 30.89 -3.72
CA ALA A 170 -4.75 32.01 -3.41
C ALA A 170 -6.22 31.56 -3.24
N GLU A 171 -6.70 30.69 -4.12
CA GLU A 171 -8.05 30.12 -4.01
C GLU A 171 -8.18 29.22 -2.78
N ALA A 172 -7.13 28.44 -2.47
CA ALA A 172 -7.10 27.57 -1.30
C ALA A 172 -7.25 28.36 0.00
N LEU A 173 -6.58 29.51 0.11
CA LEU A 173 -6.73 30.40 1.25
C LEU A 173 -8.17 30.90 1.41
N ALA A 174 -8.84 31.25 0.32
CA ALA A 174 -10.25 31.67 0.35
C ALA A 174 -11.20 30.55 0.78
N VAL A 175 -10.93 29.30 0.39
CA VAL A 175 -11.68 28.12 0.84
C VAL A 175 -11.45 27.87 2.33
N LEU A 176 -10.20 27.94 2.80
CA LEU A 176 -9.88 27.75 4.21
C LEU A 176 -10.55 28.79 5.11
N GLU A 177 -10.59 30.07 4.72
CA GLU A 177 -11.32 31.10 5.47
C GLU A 177 -12.83 30.83 5.51
N ARG A 178 -13.41 30.30 4.43
CA ARG A 178 -14.82 29.87 4.39
C ARG A 178 -15.07 28.68 5.31
N MET A 179 -14.19 27.68 5.28
CA MET A 179 -14.25 26.50 6.15
C MET A 179 -14.10 26.89 7.62
N ARG A 180 -13.24 27.86 7.96
CA ARG A 180 -13.07 28.38 9.32
C ARG A 180 -14.39 28.94 9.88
N GLY A 181 -15.18 29.62 9.05
CA GLY A 181 -16.51 30.11 9.43
C GLY A 181 -17.52 28.99 9.72
N GLN A 182 -17.35 27.81 9.12
CA GLN A 182 -18.23 26.65 9.32
C GLN A 182 -17.72 25.70 10.44
N GLN A 183 -16.40 25.57 10.60
CA GLN A 183 -15.73 24.69 11.56
C GLN A 183 -14.48 25.35 12.16
N PRO A 184 -14.60 26.07 13.29
CA PRO A 184 -13.49 26.84 13.86
C PRO A 184 -12.35 25.99 14.47
N LYS A 185 -12.50 24.67 14.58
CA LYS A 185 -11.51 23.79 15.24
C LYS A 185 -10.41 23.25 14.31
N ALA A 186 -10.56 23.38 13.00
CA ALA A 186 -9.73 22.65 12.04
C ALA A 186 -8.52 23.44 11.49
N LEU A 187 -8.40 24.74 11.77
CA LEU A 187 -7.45 25.61 11.10
C LEU A 187 -6.58 26.39 12.08
N HIS A 188 -5.26 26.21 11.96
CA HIS A 188 -4.29 27.03 12.69
C HIS A 188 -4.29 28.48 12.15
N GLU A 189 -4.20 29.46 13.05
CA GLU A 189 -4.21 30.90 12.72
C GLU A 189 -3.02 31.34 11.85
N THR A 190 -1.98 30.52 11.74
CA THR A 190 -0.71 30.83 11.06
C THR A 190 -0.64 30.41 9.59
N THR A 191 -1.77 30.11 8.95
CA THR A 191 -1.76 29.64 7.55
C THR A 191 -1.43 30.80 6.60
N THR A 192 -0.25 30.75 6.00
CA THR A 192 0.18 31.70 4.95
C THR A 192 -0.32 31.24 3.58
N ALA A 193 -0.34 32.14 2.59
CA ALA A 193 -0.66 31.78 1.21
C ALA A 193 0.23 30.63 0.68
N ALA A 194 1.53 30.65 1.00
CA ALA A 194 2.48 29.61 0.60
C ALA A 194 2.19 28.23 1.24
N SER A 195 1.51 28.19 2.38
CA SER A 195 1.12 26.95 3.06
C SER A 195 -0.36 26.58 2.87
N ALA A 196 -1.14 27.44 2.22
CA ALA A 196 -2.59 27.29 2.15
C ALA A 196 -3.00 26.07 1.31
N ALA A 197 -2.25 25.78 0.25
CA ALA A 197 -2.50 24.62 -0.62
C ALA A 197 -2.37 23.30 0.15
N GLY A 198 -1.20 23.05 0.76
CA GLY A 198 -1.00 21.86 1.60
C GLY A 198 -1.95 21.81 2.81
N ALA A 199 -2.26 22.94 3.44
CA ALA A 199 -3.22 22.99 4.55
C ALA A 199 -4.64 22.60 4.13
N LEU A 200 -5.07 23.00 2.93
CA LEU A 200 -6.39 22.63 2.39
C LEU A 200 -6.47 21.15 2.07
N VAL A 201 -5.44 20.59 1.43
CA VAL A 201 -5.36 19.15 1.15
C VAL A 201 -5.43 18.35 2.47
N ASN A 202 -4.65 18.75 3.47
CA ASN A 202 -4.70 18.13 4.80
C ASN A 202 -6.08 18.25 5.45
N ALA A 203 -6.76 19.41 5.31
CA ALA A 203 -8.12 19.58 5.82
C ALA A 203 -9.11 18.61 5.16
N TRP A 204 -9.02 18.41 3.84
CA TRP A 204 -9.87 17.43 3.15
C TRP A 204 -9.60 15.99 3.59
N LEU A 205 -8.34 15.63 3.83
CA LEU A 205 -7.98 14.30 4.33
C LEU A 205 -8.52 14.07 5.74
N VAL A 206 -8.36 15.05 6.64
CA VAL A 206 -8.85 14.97 8.04
C VAL A 206 -10.38 14.90 8.10
N ASN A 207 -11.06 15.69 7.26
CA ASN A 207 -12.52 15.70 7.19
C ASN A 207 -13.10 14.52 6.38
N ARG A 208 -12.25 13.66 5.82
CA ARG A 208 -12.64 12.53 4.95
C ARG A 208 -13.40 12.96 3.69
N ASP A 209 -13.17 14.18 3.26
CA ASP A 209 -13.70 14.71 2.01
C ASP A 209 -12.91 14.17 0.82
N LEU A 210 -11.60 13.96 0.99
CA LEU A 210 -10.72 13.35 -0.01
C LEU A 210 -10.44 11.89 0.37
N PRO A 211 -11.02 10.92 -0.36
CA PRO A 211 -10.67 9.52 -0.21
C PRO A 211 -9.18 9.33 -0.51
N SER A 212 -8.53 8.53 0.32
CA SER A 212 -7.12 8.22 0.15
C SER A 212 -6.91 6.72 0.30
N TYR A 213 -5.90 6.21 -0.38
CA TYR A 213 -5.67 4.79 -0.51
C TYR A 213 -4.23 4.46 -0.16
N MET A 214 -4.02 3.48 0.72
CA MET A 214 -2.69 2.91 0.95
C MET A 214 -2.71 1.48 0.44
N ARG A 215 -1.85 1.16 -0.53
CA ARG A 215 -1.76 -0.17 -1.15
C ARG A 215 -3.13 -0.67 -1.68
N GLY A 216 -3.91 0.24 -2.28
CA GLY A 216 -5.23 -0.06 -2.83
C GLY A 216 -6.36 -0.25 -1.81
N ARG A 217 -6.13 0.05 -0.52
CA ARG A 217 -7.19 0.05 0.51
C ARG A 217 -7.49 1.47 0.96
N ALA A 218 -8.78 1.80 1.09
CA ALA A 218 -9.20 3.07 1.63
C ALA A 218 -8.66 3.26 3.06
N ILE A 219 -8.16 4.45 3.36
CA ILE A 219 -7.69 4.82 4.69
C ILE A 219 -8.87 5.51 5.39
N ASP A 220 -9.55 4.78 6.28
CA ASP A 220 -10.73 5.30 6.97
C ASP A 220 -10.37 6.28 8.11
N ASP A 221 -9.13 6.25 8.60
CA ASP A 221 -8.70 7.10 9.71
C ASP A 221 -7.20 7.44 9.60
N PHE A 222 -6.93 8.65 9.11
CA PHE A 222 -5.57 9.21 9.04
C PHE A 222 -4.91 9.35 10.40
N ALA A 223 -5.68 9.68 11.44
CA ALA A 223 -5.13 9.81 12.80
C ALA A 223 -4.75 8.45 13.39
N ALA A 224 -5.30 7.35 12.86
CA ALA A 224 -4.95 5.99 13.26
C ALA A 224 -3.69 5.44 12.55
N LEU A 225 -3.12 6.17 11.59
CA LEU A 225 -1.81 5.83 11.01
C LEU A 225 -0.73 6.02 12.09
N LYS A 226 -0.49 4.97 12.86
CA LYS A 226 0.60 4.93 13.83
C LYS A 226 1.90 4.81 13.06
N VAL A 227 2.61 5.93 12.93
CA VAL A 227 4.05 5.91 12.70
C VAL A 227 4.67 5.45 14.00
N GLU A 228 5.09 4.18 14.09
CA GLU A 228 5.87 3.74 15.25
C GLU A 228 7.14 4.59 15.34
N PRO A 229 7.53 5.06 16.54
CA PRO A 229 8.65 5.96 16.72
C PRO A 229 9.95 5.21 16.42
N LEU A 230 10.36 5.21 15.16
CA LEU A 230 11.72 4.95 14.73
C LEU A 230 12.48 6.28 14.77
N ASN A 231 13.80 6.22 14.92
CA ASN A 231 14.74 7.36 14.92
C ASN A 231 14.77 8.16 13.60
N CYS A 232 13.75 8.05 12.74
CA CYS A 232 13.56 8.88 11.56
C CYS A 232 13.11 10.28 11.97
N ASN A 233 13.67 11.30 11.31
CA ASN A 233 13.20 12.66 11.45
C ASN A 233 11.72 12.74 11.00
N LEU A 234 10.89 13.52 11.70
CA LEU A 234 9.46 13.72 11.35
C LEU A 234 9.28 14.11 9.89
N SER A 235 10.23 14.86 9.31
CA SER A 235 10.22 15.23 7.89
C SER A 235 10.29 14.00 6.98
N GLU A 236 11.21 13.07 7.24
CA GLU A 236 11.37 11.85 6.43
C GLU A 236 10.15 10.93 6.59
N ALA A 237 9.59 10.86 7.79
CA ALA A 237 8.37 10.09 8.03
C ALA A 237 7.16 10.66 7.25
N SER A 238 7.04 11.99 7.16
CA SER A 238 5.97 12.65 6.37
C SER A 238 6.13 12.35 4.89
N GLU A 239 7.34 12.47 4.34
CA GLU A 239 7.61 12.20 2.93
C GLU A 239 7.30 10.74 2.56
N ILE A 240 7.68 9.78 3.41
CA ILE A 240 7.40 8.35 3.19
C ILE A 240 5.88 8.08 3.20
N LEU A 241 5.14 8.71 4.13
CA LEU A 241 3.69 8.57 4.19
C LEU A 241 3.04 9.17 2.96
N GLU A 242 3.37 10.42 2.62
CA GLU A 242 2.81 11.13 1.46
C GLU A 242 3.12 10.41 0.14
N GLY A 243 4.30 9.79 0.03
CA GLY A 243 4.68 8.96 -1.12
C GLY A 243 3.94 7.62 -1.19
N SER A 244 3.37 7.15 -0.07
CA SER A 244 2.65 5.88 0.02
C SER A 244 1.12 6.03 -0.07
N ILE A 245 0.62 7.25 0.12
CA ILE A 245 -0.80 7.58 0.04
C ILE A 245 -1.12 7.93 -1.40
N GLU A 246 -2.04 7.19 -2.00
CA GLU A 246 -2.51 7.44 -3.36
C GLU A 246 -3.89 8.10 -3.31
N VAL A 247 -4.12 9.00 -4.26
CA VAL A 247 -5.38 9.72 -4.46
C VAL A 247 -5.78 9.61 -5.93
N TYR A 248 -7.08 9.62 -6.19
CA TYR A 248 -7.61 9.58 -7.55
C TYR A 248 -7.88 10.99 -8.07
N ARG A 249 -7.55 11.20 -9.33
CA ARG A 249 -7.74 12.47 -10.02
C ARG A 249 -9.18 12.98 -9.95
N ASP A 250 -10.15 12.11 -10.22
CA ASP A 250 -11.57 12.47 -10.24
C ASP A 250 -12.09 12.94 -8.88
N ASP A 251 -11.56 12.38 -7.79
CA ASP A 251 -11.97 12.77 -6.44
C ASP A 251 -11.43 14.16 -6.09
N VAL A 252 -10.18 14.45 -6.46
CA VAL A 252 -9.59 15.78 -6.30
C VAL A 252 -10.35 16.81 -7.15
N VAL A 253 -10.68 16.48 -8.40
CA VAL A 253 -11.45 17.38 -9.29
C VAL A 253 -12.84 17.68 -8.70
N LYS A 254 -13.58 16.66 -8.25
CA LYS A 254 -14.90 16.85 -7.63
C LYS A 254 -14.83 17.74 -6.39
N LEU A 255 -13.77 17.62 -5.59
CA LEU A 255 -13.58 18.49 -4.42
C LEU A 255 -13.30 19.94 -4.82
N LEU A 256 -12.44 20.15 -5.81
CA LEU A 256 -12.17 21.50 -6.32
C LEU A 256 -13.46 22.16 -6.83
N GLU A 257 -14.25 21.44 -7.62
CA GLU A 257 -15.54 21.92 -8.11
C GLU A 257 -16.53 22.22 -6.97
N ARG A 258 -16.61 21.32 -5.97
CA ARG A 258 -17.47 21.50 -4.77
C ARG A 258 -17.10 22.77 -4.00
N GLU A 259 -15.81 23.04 -3.84
CA GLU A 259 -15.32 24.24 -3.15
C GLU A 259 -15.31 25.51 -4.02
N ARG A 260 -15.69 25.37 -5.30
CA ARG A 260 -15.71 26.44 -6.32
C ARG A 260 -14.31 26.97 -6.65
N MET A 261 -13.34 26.07 -6.70
CA MET A 261 -11.98 26.34 -7.15
C MET A 261 -11.83 26.03 -8.65
N THR A 262 -10.91 26.73 -9.29
CA THR A 262 -10.50 26.45 -10.66
C THR A 262 -9.72 25.13 -10.68
N VAL A 263 -10.06 24.22 -11.60
CA VAL A 263 -9.32 22.96 -11.77
C VAL A 263 -8.00 23.26 -12.50
N PRO A 264 -6.82 23.06 -11.87
CA PRO A 264 -5.54 23.34 -12.51
C PRO A 264 -5.34 22.54 -13.79
N SER A 265 -4.61 23.09 -14.74
CA SER A 265 -4.34 22.45 -16.03
C SER A 265 -3.69 21.07 -15.89
N PHE A 266 -2.84 20.87 -14.87
CA PHE A 266 -2.21 19.59 -14.58
C PHE A 266 -3.20 18.51 -14.10
N LEU A 267 -4.45 18.86 -13.75
CA LEU A 267 -5.54 17.92 -13.46
C LEU A 267 -6.56 17.84 -14.60
N GLN A 268 -6.39 18.60 -15.68
CA GLN A 268 -7.29 18.51 -16.84
C GLN A 268 -6.85 17.36 -17.73
N CYS A 269 -7.71 16.37 -17.93
CA CYS A 269 -7.52 15.40 -19.00
C CYS A 269 -7.86 16.12 -20.29
N VAL A 270 -6.83 16.57 -20.99
CA VAL A 270 -6.99 16.82 -22.42
C VAL A 270 -7.13 15.45 -23.04
N ALA A 271 -8.37 15.04 -23.31
CA ALA A 271 -8.63 13.87 -24.13
C ALA A 271 -7.74 14.01 -25.38
N PRO A 272 -6.88 13.02 -25.68
CA PRO A 272 -5.99 13.12 -26.83
C PRO A 272 -6.88 13.40 -28.02
N ALA A 273 -6.68 14.57 -28.65
CA ALA A 273 -7.58 15.10 -29.66
C ALA A 273 -7.95 13.98 -30.64
N GLU A 274 -9.18 13.48 -30.52
CA GLU A 274 -9.64 12.38 -31.35
C GLU A 274 -9.53 12.86 -32.79
N ALA A 275 -8.60 12.25 -33.52
CA ALA A 275 -8.34 12.57 -34.90
C ALA A 275 -9.57 12.19 -35.72
N GLY A 276 -10.47 13.17 -35.92
CA GLY A 276 -11.47 13.23 -36.97
C GLY A 276 -12.48 12.09 -37.02
N GLN A 277 -13.62 12.25 -36.35
CA GLN A 277 -14.87 11.63 -36.76
C GLN A 277 -15.97 12.69 -37.00
N PRO A 278 -16.63 12.68 -38.16
CA PRO A 278 -17.66 13.66 -38.51
C PRO A 278 -18.99 13.38 -37.80
N SER A 279 -19.67 14.49 -37.50
CA SER A 279 -20.97 14.62 -36.85
C SER A 279 -22.06 13.69 -37.38
N ALA A 280 -22.81 13.09 -36.46
CA ALA A 280 -24.20 12.74 -36.66
C ALA A 280 -24.98 13.02 -35.37
N GLU A 281 -25.71 14.12 -35.45
CA GLU A 281 -26.83 14.62 -34.65
C GLU A 281 -27.97 13.58 -34.53
N VAL A 282 -28.71 13.55 -33.40
CA VAL A 282 -30.20 13.50 -33.29
C VAL A 282 -30.68 13.02 -31.89
N ALA A 283 -31.55 13.87 -31.30
CA ALA A 283 -32.64 13.66 -30.31
C ALA A 283 -32.31 13.09 -28.91
N GLU A 284 -32.50 13.76 -27.77
CA GLU A 284 -33.59 14.59 -27.20
C GLU A 284 -34.81 13.83 -26.63
N LEU A 285 -34.97 13.98 -25.29
CA LEU A 285 -36.18 14.08 -24.46
C LEU A 285 -37.08 12.86 -24.15
N VAL A 286 -37.48 12.72 -22.87
CA VAL A 286 -38.89 12.73 -22.35
C VAL A 286 -38.99 12.21 -20.88
N THR A 287 -39.29 13.16 -19.97
CA THR A 287 -40.19 13.21 -18.75
C THR A 287 -40.44 11.97 -17.86
N LYS A 288 -40.31 11.98 -16.51
CA LYS A 288 -41.00 12.70 -15.37
C LYS A 288 -42.34 12.10 -14.90
N THR A 289 -42.40 11.59 -13.63
CA THR A 289 -43.53 11.61 -12.61
C THR A 289 -43.10 10.76 -11.39
N ARG A 290 -43.05 11.14 -10.10
CA ARG A 290 -43.88 11.87 -9.09
C ARG A 290 -44.93 11.00 -8.34
N THR A 291 -44.80 10.97 -6.99
CA THR A 291 -45.81 10.75 -5.91
C THR A 291 -46.43 9.34 -5.77
N ASP A 292 -46.70 8.75 -4.58
CA ASP A 292 -47.28 9.31 -3.35
C ASP A 292 -46.97 8.50 -2.06
N GLU A 293 -47.15 9.20 -0.95
CA GLU A 293 -47.12 8.79 0.46
C GLU A 293 -48.34 7.93 0.85
N THR A 294 -48.19 7.08 1.87
CA THR A 294 -49.34 6.60 2.67
C THR A 294 -48.92 6.46 4.13
N SER A 295 -49.45 7.36 4.96
CA SER A 295 -49.38 7.33 6.42
C SER A 295 -50.48 6.42 6.98
N GLN A 296 -50.15 5.53 7.92
CA GLN A 296 -51.14 4.87 8.79
C GLN A 296 -50.62 4.69 10.22
N GLN A 297 -51.57 4.77 11.15
CA GLN A 297 -51.46 5.25 12.51
C GLN A 297 -50.92 4.27 13.56
N SER A 298 -50.37 4.90 14.59
CA SER A 298 -49.75 4.43 15.81
C SER A 298 -50.66 3.63 16.76
N GLY A 299 -50.26 2.39 17.05
CA GLY A 299 -50.52 1.71 18.32
C GLY A 299 -49.21 1.52 19.06
N SER A 300 -49.08 2.05 20.28
CA SER A 300 -47.87 1.93 21.10
C SER A 300 -47.67 0.49 21.58
N ARG A 301 -47.00 -0.30 20.74
CA ARG A 301 -46.47 -1.62 21.08
C ARG A 301 -44.99 -1.42 21.37
N ILE A 302 -44.53 -1.74 22.58
CA ILE A 302 -43.10 -1.73 22.91
C ILE A 302 -42.44 -2.85 22.09
N HIS A 303 -42.05 -2.53 20.86
CA HIS A 303 -41.22 -3.37 20.03
C HIS A 303 -39.83 -3.37 20.64
N ARG A 304 -39.54 -4.36 21.50
CA ARG A 304 -38.15 -4.72 21.75
C ARG A 304 -37.56 -5.07 20.39
N THR A 305 -36.71 -4.19 19.87
CA THR A 305 -35.94 -4.43 18.66
C THR A 305 -35.17 -5.71 18.89
N ARG A 306 -35.66 -6.78 18.27
CA ARG A 306 -35.08 -8.12 18.36
C ARG A 306 -33.61 -7.97 18.01
N SER A 307 -32.74 -8.35 18.94
CA SER A 307 -31.28 -8.20 18.80
C SER A 307 -30.86 -8.59 17.38
N ARG A 308 -30.13 -7.71 16.70
CA ARG A 308 -29.74 -7.90 15.30
C ARG A 308 -29.07 -9.28 15.19
N ARG A 309 -29.64 -10.16 14.37
CA ARG A 309 -29.06 -11.49 14.14
C ARG A 309 -27.68 -11.32 13.52
N HIS A 310 -26.71 -12.11 13.98
CA HIS A 310 -25.37 -12.12 13.41
C HIS A 310 -25.44 -12.48 11.92
N ALA A 311 -24.58 -11.88 11.07
CA ALA A 311 -24.59 -12.11 9.62
C ALA A 311 -24.42 -13.59 9.23
N LEU A 312 -23.70 -14.35 10.07
CA LEU A 312 -23.49 -15.79 9.90
C LEU A 312 -24.58 -16.69 10.50
N GLY A 313 -25.65 -16.14 11.09
CA GLY A 313 -26.65 -16.92 11.82
C GLY A 313 -27.19 -18.10 11.02
N HIS A 314 -27.60 -17.86 9.76
CA HIS A 314 -28.13 -18.91 8.89
C HIS A 314 -27.09 -19.98 8.52
N VAL A 315 -25.84 -19.58 8.28
CA VAL A 315 -24.75 -20.52 7.93
C VAL A 315 -24.40 -21.40 9.13
N ILE A 316 -24.38 -20.82 10.33
CA ILE A 316 -24.17 -21.57 11.58
C ILE A 316 -25.32 -22.55 11.82
N ASP A 317 -26.57 -22.15 11.59
CA ASP A 317 -27.72 -23.05 11.71
C ASP A 317 -27.62 -24.22 10.72
N LYS A 318 -27.14 -23.98 9.49
CA LYS A 318 -26.86 -25.04 8.52
C LYS A 318 -25.73 -25.97 8.96
N ALA A 319 -24.62 -25.42 9.45
CA ALA A 319 -23.51 -26.23 9.98
C ALA A 319 -23.95 -27.10 11.17
N LYS A 320 -24.86 -26.58 12.02
CA LYS A 320 -25.46 -27.35 13.12
C LYS A 320 -26.32 -28.52 12.64
N GLN A 321 -27.07 -28.33 11.55
CA GLN A 321 -27.90 -29.39 10.96
C GLN A 321 -27.04 -30.53 10.39
N ASP A 322 -25.88 -30.20 9.82
CA ASP A 322 -24.97 -31.17 9.21
C ASP A 322 -24.02 -31.83 10.24
N ALA A 323 -23.84 -31.23 11.42
CA ALA A 323 -22.94 -31.73 12.46
C ALA A 323 -23.52 -32.96 13.20
N SER A 324 -22.64 -33.90 13.57
CA SER A 324 -23.01 -35.09 14.36
C SER A 324 -23.56 -34.74 15.75
N GLU A 325 -23.06 -33.65 16.34
CA GLU A 325 -23.48 -33.13 17.64
C GLU A 325 -23.80 -31.63 17.50
N PRO A 326 -25.06 -31.24 17.20
CA PRO A 326 -25.44 -29.86 16.90
C PRO A 326 -25.17 -28.85 18.03
N ASP A 327 -25.11 -29.32 19.27
CA ASP A 327 -24.86 -28.51 20.46
C ASP A 327 -23.37 -28.43 20.84
N ASN A 328 -22.50 -29.21 20.19
CA ASN A 328 -21.06 -29.20 20.43
C ASN A 328 -20.33 -28.37 19.36
N TYR A 329 -19.78 -27.23 19.76
CA TYR A 329 -19.06 -26.34 18.83
C TYR A 329 -17.85 -27.01 18.14
N LEU A 330 -17.25 -28.05 18.75
CA LEU A 330 -16.16 -28.81 18.15
C LEU A 330 -16.62 -29.65 16.95
N SER A 331 -17.87 -30.10 16.98
CA SER A 331 -18.50 -30.85 15.87
C SER A 331 -19.07 -29.91 14.80
N VAL A 332 -19.53 -28.72 15.20
CA VAL A 332 -20.06 -27.69 14.28
C VAL A 332 -18.94 -26.98 13.50
N TRP A 333 -17.77 -26.79 14.10
CA TRP A 333 -16.68 -26.04 13.46
C TRP A 333 -16.17 -26.67 12.15
N PRO A 334 -15.87 -27.98 12.07
CA PRO A 334 -15.47 -28.63 10.82
C PRO A 334 -16.52 -28.49 9.72
N GLU A 335 -17.81 -28.59 10.05
CA GLU A 335 -18.90 -28.39 9.07
C GLU A 335 -18.97 -26.95 8.56
N LEU A 336 -18.73 -25.97 9.44
CA LEU A 336 -18.64 -24.57 9.04
C LEU A 336 -17.44 -24.31 8.10
N VAL A 337 -16.29 -24.93 8.37
CA VAL A 337 -15.10 -24.87 7.51
C VAL A 337 -15.40 -25.54 6.15
N ARG A 338 -16.03 -26.72 6.15
CA ARG A 338 -16.45 -27.42 4.93
C ARG A 338 -17.39 -26.58 4.08
N LEU A 339 -18.33 -25.85 4.68
CA LEU A 339 -19.19 -24.89 3.97
C LEU A 339 -18.36 -23.75 3.36
N ALA A 340 -17.38 -23.22 4.09
CA ALA A 340 -16.52 -22.13 3.62
C ALA A 340 -15.57 -22.55 2.47
N GLU A 341 -15.15 -23.82 2.44
CA GLU A 341 -14.29 -24.38 1.39
C GLU A 341 -15.06 -24.88 0.16
N SER A 342 -16.39 -24.93 0.23
CA SER A 342 -17.22 -25.36 -0.91
C SER A 342 -17.10 -24.40 -2.10
N THR A 343 -17.24 -24.91 -3.33
CA THR A 343 -17.14 -24.12 -4.57
C THR A 343 -18.48 -24.12 -5.31
N PRO A 344 -19.21 -22.99 -5.38
CA PRO A 344 -18.95 -21.71 -4.70
C PRO A 344 -19.36 -21.74 -3.21
N PRO A 345 -18.71 -20.94 -2.34
CA PRO A 345 -19.07 -20.87 -0.94
C PRO A 345 -20.44 -20.20 -0.77
N PRO A 346 -21.30 -20.66 0.17
CA PRO A 346 -22.61 -20.08 0.38
C PRO A 346 -22.47 -18.68 0.98
N ALA A 347 -23.13 -17.68 0.38
CA ALA A 347 -23.14 -16.33 0.91
C ALA A 347 -23.62 -16.30 2.39
N PRO A 348 -22.98 -15.52 3.28
CA PRO A 348 -21.96 -14.49 3.02
C PRO A 348 -20.51 -14.98 3.15
N LEU A 349 -20.24 -16.29 3.08
CA LEU A 349 -18.88 -16.84 3.18
C LEU A 349 -18.04 -16.50 1.93
N ILE A 350 -16.73 -16.29 2.15
CA ILE A 350 -15.74 -16.07 1.09
C ILE A 350 -14.77 -17.26 1.00
N GLY A 351 -14.38 -17.84 2.14
CA GLY A 351 -13.40 -18.91 2.20
C GLY A 351 -12.94 -19.20 3.63
N TYR A 352 -12.06 -20.19 3.78
CA TYR A 352 -11.37 -20.49 5.02
C TYR A 352 -9.86 -20.26 4.84
N VAL A 353 -9.22 -19.71 5.87
CA VAL A 353 -7.76 -19.53 5.93
C VAL A 353 -7.28 -20.10 7.25
N ASP A 354 -6.34 -21.04 7.19
CA ASP A 354 -5.76 -21.64 8.39
C ASP A 354 -5.08 -20.56 9.25
N GLY A 355 -5.24 -20.67 10.57
CA GLY A 355 -4.82 -19.64 11.53
C GLY A 355 -5.71 -18.40 11.62
N GLU A 356 -6.38 -17.97 10.55
CA GLU A 356 -7.24 -16.76 10.59
C GLU A 356 -8.73 -17.06 10.85
N GLY A 357 -9.24 -18.19 10.34
CA GLY A 357 -10.64 -18.60 10.50
C GLY A 357 -11.49 -18.45 9.23
N VAL A 358 -12.82 -18.47 9.39
CA VAL A 358 -13.77 -18.43 8.28
C VAL A 358 -14.02 -16.98 7.86
N LYS A 359 -13.71 -16.62 6.61
CA LYS A 359 -13.87 -15.27 6.06
C LYS A 359 -15.29 -15.06 5.56
N TYR A 360 -15.89 -13.91 5.90
CA TYR A 360 -17.25 -13.55 5.48
C TYR A 360 -17.41 -12.05 5.26
N ARG A 361 -18.39 -11.66 4.44
CA ARG A 361 -18.76 -10.26 4.21
C ARG A 361 -19.84 -9.80 5.20
N THR A 362 -19.65 -8.64 5.83
CA THR A 362 -20.63 -8.11 6.81
C THR A 362 -21.78 -7.32 6.19
N SER A 363 -21.61 -6.76 4.99
CA SER A 363 -22.53 -5.75 4.44
C SER A 363 -22.86 -5.99 2.96
N GLY A 364 -23.98 -6.66 2.69
CA GLY A 364 -24.64 -6.69 1.38
C GLY A 364 -23.81 -7.25 0.20
N PRO A 365 -24.33 -7.16 -1.03
CA PRO A 365 -23.65 -7.65 -2.24
C PRO A 365 -22.57 -6.69 -2.76
N ASN A 366 -22.24 -5.62 -2.03
CA ASN A 366 -21.25 -4.64 -2.48
C ASN A 366 -19.86 -5.30 -2.55
N PRO A 367 -19.13 -5.24 -3.68
CA PRO A 367 -17.75 -5.72 -3.77
C PRO A 367 -16.82 -5.12 -2.71
N ASP A 368 -17.10 -3.91 -2.23
CA ASP A 368 -16.29 -3.20 -1.23
C ASP A 368 -16.68 -3.53 0.22
N ALA A 369 -17.53 -4.54 0.44
CA ALA A 369 -17.96 -4.92 1.77
C ALA A 369 -16.79 -5.41 2.64
N GLU A 370 -16.71 -4.90 3.87
CA GLU A 370 -15.71 -5.28 4.86
C GLU A 370 -15.67 -6.81 5.05
N VAL A 371 -14.48 -7.39 4.92
CA VAL A 371 -14.24 -8.82 5.12
C VAL A 371 -13.79 -9.06 6.55
N LYS A 372 -14.58 -9.82 7.31
CA LYS A 372 -14.24 -10.24 8.68
C LYS A 372 -13.86 -11.70 8.74
N ALA A 373 -13.06 -12.04 9.76
CA ALA A 373 -12.75 -13.43 10.11
C ALA A 373 -13.60 -13.86 11.30
N PHE A 374 -14.23 -15.03 11.18
CA PHE A 374 -14.96 -15.69 12.25
C PHE A 374 -14.12 -16.86 12.76
N THR A 375 -13.62 -16.75 14.00
CA THR A 375 -12.69 -17.72 14.59
C THR A 375 -13.44 -18.84 15.31
N LYS A 376 -12.74 -19.95 15.58
CA LYS A 376 -13.28 -21.07 16.35
C LYS A 376 -13.73 -20.65 17.76
N ASP A 377 -12.97 -19.73 18.38
CA ASP A 377 -13.32 -19.19 19.69
C ASP A 377 -14.59 -18.31 19.65
N ALA A 378 -14.81 -17.58 18.55
CA ALA A 378 -16.05 -16.82 18.35
C ALA A 378 -17.26 -17.76 18.25
N LEU A 379 -17.12 -18.90 17.55
CA LEU A 379 -18.17 -19.92 17.51
C LEU A 379 -18.46 -20.49 18.91
N ARG A 380 -17.42 -20.83 19.67
CA ARG A 380 -17.54 -21.32 21.06
C ARG A 380 -18.36 -20.35 21.92
N LYS A 381 -17.99 -19.07 21.93
CA LYS A 381 -18.68 -18.02 22.69
C LYS A 381 -20.12 -17.77 22.22
N GLN A 382 -20.38 -17.98 20.93
CA GLN A 382 -21.72 -17.81 20.37
C GLN A 382 -22.64 -18.98 20.71
N MET A 383 -22.12 -20.21 20.77
CA MET A 383 -22.90 -21.41 21.10
C MET A 383 -23.07 -21.63 22.60
N ASP A 384 -22.05 -21.29 23.40
CA ASP A 384 -22.09 -21.35 24.86
C ASP A 384 -21.73 -19.97 25.45
N PRO A 385 -22.75 -19.14 25.77
CA PRO A 385 -22.52 -17.82 26.36
C PRO A 385 -21.82 -17.86 27.73
N ASN A 386 -21.81 -19.02 28.42
CA ASN A 386 -21.17 -19.19 29.72
C ASN A 386 -19.69 -19.56 29.61
N ALA A 387 -19.18 -19.89 28.41
CA ALA A 387 -17.78 -20.26 28.19
C ALA A 387 -16.79 -19.06 28.21
N ARG A 388 -17.13 -17.98 28.94
CA ARG A 388 -16.35 -16.74 29.01
C ARG A 388 -15.16 -16.82 29.93
#